data_AF-A0AB34G7G7-F1
#
_entry.id   AF-A0AB34G7G7-F1
#
_cell.length_a   1.000
_cell.length_b   1.000
_cell.length_c   1.000
_cell.angle_alpha   90.00
_cell.angle_beta   90.00
_cell.angle_gamma   90.00
#
_symmetry.space_group_name_H-M   'P 1'
#
loop_
_entity.id
_entity.type
_entity.pdbx_description
1 polymer ?
#
loop_
_entity_poly.entity_id
_entity_poly.type
_entity_poly.pdbx_seq_one_letter_code
_entity_poly.pdbx_strand_id
1 'polypeptide(L)'
;MTDLAIQFNKNSFGVIPSTPLAIPTALMPNQSIDVSLPLHTLDPVMKIEPLNNLQVAVKNNSDVFYFNCLIPLNVGFVEDGKMKDQVFLATWKDIPNEKELQFQIKESHLNADAVSSKLQNNNIYTIAKRNVEGQDILYQSLTH
;
A
#
# COMPACT_ATOMS: atom_id res chain seq x y z
N MET A 1 11.85 4.00 -29.38
CA MET A 1 10.59 3.39 -28.94
C MET A 1 9.51 4.45 -28.96
N THR A 2 8.38 4.17 -29.59
CA THR A 2 7.16 5.01 -29.66
C THR A 2 5.94 4.21 -29.20
N ASP A 3 4.76 4.84 -29.19
CA ASP A 3 3.46 4.19 -28.96
C ASP A 3 3.39 3.43 -27.63
N LEU A 4 3.96 4.04 -26.60
CA LEU A 4 4.00 3.46 -25.26
C LEU A 4 2.61 3.50 -24.61
N ALA A 5 2.16 2.35 -24.12
CA ALA A 5 0.92 2.22 -23.38
C ALA A 5 1.09 1.23 -22.22
N ILE A 6 0.25 1.37 -21.19
CA ILE A 6 0.27 0.50 -20.02
C ILE A 6 -1.14 0.03 -19.68
N GLN A 7 -1.24 -1.21 -19.22
CA GLN A 7 -2.48 -1.77 -18.69
C GLN A 7 -2.16 -2.66 -17.51
N PHE A 8 -3.03 -2.64 -16.50
CA PHE A 8 -2.99 -3.59 -15.39
C PHE A 8 -4.07 -4.65 -15.59
N ASN A 9 -3.78 -5.89 -15.19
CA ASN A 9 -4.82 -6.89 -15.06
C ASN A 9 -5.68 -6.57 -13.81
N LYS A 10 -6.88 -7.16 -13.75
CA LYS A 10 -7.73 -7.10 -12.56
C LYS A 10 -6.93 -7.59 -11.35
N ASN A 11 -7.05 -6.89 -10.23
CA ASN A 11 -6.25 -7.14 -9.02
C ASN A 11 -7.08 -6.95 -7.75
N SER A 12 -6.50 -7.33 -6.61
CA SER A 12 -7.24 -7.45 -5.34
C SER A 12 -7.78 -6.12 -4.81
N PHE A 13 -7.21 -4.99 -5.25
CA PHE A 13 -7.51 -3.66 -4.72
C PHE A 13 -8.05 -2.70 -5.80
N GLY A 14 -8.40 -3.20 -6.99
CA GLY A 14 -8.99 -2.39 -8.06
C GLY A 14 -8.05 -1.31 -8.60
N VAL A 15 -6.73 -1.52 -8.47
CA VAL A 15 -5.69 -0.57 -8.86
C VAL A 15 -5.63 -0.47 -10.38
N ILE A 16 -5.75 0.75 -10.90
CA ILE A 16 -5.73 1.04 -12.33
C ILE A 16 -5.07 2.41 -12.60
N PRO A 17 -4.42 2.62 -13.75
CA PRO A 17 -3.92 3.94 -14.13
C PRO A 17 -5.06 4.95 -14.30
N SER A 18 -4.91 6.12 -13.69
CA SER A 18 -5.85 7.25 -13.80
C SER A 18 -5.74 7.99 -15.13
N THR A 19 -4.56 7.90 -15.76
CA THR A 19 -4.26 8.53 -17.04
C THR A 19 -3.41 7.60 -17.90
N PRO A 20 -3.40 7.79 -19.24
CA PRO A 20 -2.41 7.15 -20.11
C PRO A 20 -0.97 7.50 -19.71
N LEU A 21 0.02 6.70 -20.16
CA LEU A 21 1.44 7.04 -20.00
C LEU A 21 1.77 8.36 -20.71
N ALA A 22 2.26 9.33 -19.97
CA ALA A 22 2.64 10.64 -20.50
C ALA A 22 4.07 10.61 -21.11
N ILE A 23 4.23 9.99 -22.28
CA ILE A 23 5.50 9.94 -23.01
C ILE A 23 5.29 10.57 -24.40
N PRO A 24 5.46 11.89 -24.55
CA PRO A 24 5.08 12.61 -25.77
C PRO A 24 6.09 12.46 -26.92
N THR A 25 7.32 12.03 -26.63
CA THR A 25 8.41 11.93 -27.61
C THR A 25 8.93 10.51 -27.73
N ALA A 26 9.47 10.18 -28.90
CA ALA A 26 10.13 8.91 -29.13
C ALA A 26 11.34 8.76 -28.21
N LEU A 27 11.43 7.63 -27.50
CA LEU A 27 12.58 7.30 -26.66
C LEU A 27 13.71 6.74 -27.53
N MET A 28 14.80 7.49 -27.67
CA MET A 28 15.93 7.15 -28.54
C MET A 28 16.86 6.10 -27.91
N PRO A 29 17.68 5.38 -28.69
CA PRO A 29 18.69 4.47 -28.13
C PRO A 29 19.57 5.18 -27.08
N ASN A 30 19.83 4.50 -25.97
CA ASN A 30 20.59 5.00 -24.81
C ASN A 30 19.95 6.19 -24.06
N GLN A 31 18.69 6.52 -24.33
CA GLN A 31 17.95 7.53 -23.57
C GLN A 31 17.24 6.92 -22.36
N SER A 32 17.17 7.67 -21.25
CA SER A 32 16.36 7.35 -20.07
C SER A 32 15.40 8.51 -19.78
N ILE A 33 14.22 8.19 -19.25
CA ILE A 33 13.21 9.16 -18.83
C ILE A 33 12.57 8.69 -17.51
N ASP A 34 12.14 9.65 -16.70
CA ASP A 34 11.32 9.38 -15.51
C ASP A 34 9.84 9.64 -15.84
N VAL A 35 8.98 8.72 -15.42
CA VAL A 35 7.53 8.82 -15.65
C VAL A 35 6.79 8.58 -14.34
N SER A 36 5.97 9.55 -13.94
CA SER A 36 5.02 9.41 -12.83
C SER A 36 3.65 9.04 -13.38
N LEU A 37 3.17 7.83 -13.05
CA LEU A 37 1.86 7.33 -13.46
C LEU A 37 0.87 7.43 -12.29
N PRO A 38 -0.10 8.35 -12.31
CA PRO A 38 -1.12 8.43 -11.26
C PRO A 38 -2.06 7.22 -11.33
N LEU A 39 -2.42 6.67 -10.17
CA LEU A 39 -3.28 5.48 -10.03
C LEU A 39 -4.51 5.80 -9.17
N HIS A 40 -5.57 5.00 -9.32
CA HIS A 40 -6.72 4.97 -8.41
C HIS A 40 -7.22 3.53 -8.19
N THR A 41 -8.14 3.32 -7.25
CA THR A 41 -8.63 2.00 -6.77
C THR A 41 -10.10 1.74 -7.13
N LEU A 42 -10.53 2.18 -8.31
CA LEU A 42 -11.96 2.20 -8.71
C LEU A 42 -12.33 1.07 -9.71
N ASP A 43 -11.37 0.26 -10.14
CA ASP A 43 -11.63 -0.83 -11.09
C ASP A 43 -12.25 -2.05 -10.37
N PRO A 44 -13.04 -2.91 -11.04
CA PRO A 44 -13.57 -4.12 -10.43
C PRO A 44 -12.47 -5.03 -9.89
N VAL A 45 -12.62 -5.42 -8.62
CA VAL A 45 -11.64 -6.25 -7.91
C VAL A 45 -11.66 -7.70 -8.38
N MET A 46 -10.48 -8.32 -8.42
CA MET A 46 -10.30 -9.76 -8.54
C MET A 46 -9.22 -10.17 -7.56
N LYS A 47 -9.54 -11.07 -6.63
CA LYS A 47 -8.55 -11.54 -5.67
C LYS A 47 -7.42 -12.29 -6.38
N ILE A 48 -6.18 -11.87 -6.15
CA ILE A 48 -4.96 -12.49 -6.68
C ILE A 48 -4.11 -13.02 -5.51
N GLU A 49 -3.27 -14.03 -5.77
CA GLU A 49 -2.25 -14.53 -4.83
C GLU A 49 -0.84 -14.28 -5.40
N PRO A 50 0.09 -13.65 -4.66
CA PRO A 50 -0.14 -13.00 -3.35
C PRO A 50 -1.10 -11.80 -3.45
N LEU A 51 -1.72 -11.45 -2.33
CA LEU A 51 -2.80 -10.45 -2.26
C LEU A 51 -2.44 -9.11 -2.94
N ASN A 52 -1.17 -8.69 -2.82
CA ASN A 52 -0.65 -7.45 -3.35
C ASN A 52 0.06 -7.58 -4.71
N ASN A 53 -0.10 -8.70 -5.41
CA ASN A 53 0.47 -8.89 -6.74
C ASN A 53 -0.27 -8.03 -7.79
N LEU A 54 0.50 -7.34 -8.63
CA LEU A 54 0.02 -6.56 -9.76
C LEU A 54 0.65 -7.08 -11.04
N GLN A 55 -0.18 -7.53 -11.98
CA GLN A 55 0.25 -7.95 -13.31
C GLN A 55 0.14 -6.78 -14.27
N VAL A 56 1.23 -6.46 -14.97
CA VAL A 56 1.36 -5.28 -15.81
C VAL A 56 1.71 -5.68 -17.23
N ALA A 57 1.03 -5.08 -18.19
CA ALA A 57 1.38 -5.12 -19.61
C ALA A 57 1.85 -3.72 -20.04
N VAL A 58 3.04 -3.64 -20.64
CA VAL A 58 3.56 -2.42 -21.27
C VAL A 58 3.75 -2.69 -22.76
N LYS A 59 3.15 -1.87 -23.59
CA LYS A 59 3.28 -1.93 -25.05
C LYS A 59 4.24 -0.83 -25.52
N ASN A 60 4.99 -1.09 -26.59
CA ASN A 60 5.56 -0.05 -27.45
C ASN A 60 5.30 -0.39 -28.93
N ASN A 61 5.95 0.31 -29.84
CA ASN A 61 5.85 0.09 -31.29
C ASN A 61 6.46 -1.23 -31.80
N SER A 62 7.12 -2.01 -30.94
CA SER A 62 7.74 -3.30 -31.29
C SER A 62 6.93 -4.49 -30.80
N ASP A 63 6.53 -4.52 -29.52
CA ASP A 63 5.78 -5.62 -28.92
C ASP A 63 5.06 -5.20 -27.61
N VAL A 64 4.40 -6.16 -26.96
CA VAL A 64 3.83 -6.08 -25.61
C VAL A 64 4.66 -6.93 -24.64
N PHE A 65 5.07 -6.31 -23.55
CA PHE A 65 5.88 -6.92 -22.50
C PHE A 65 5.08 -7.05 -21.22
N TYR A 66 5.25 -8.18 -20.53
CA TYR A 66 4.52 -8.50 -19.32
C TYR A 66 5.48 -8.66 -18.15
N PHE A 67 5.12 -8.12 -17.00
CA PHE A 67 5.82 -8.34 -15.76
C PHE A 67 4.87 -8.25 -14.57
N ASN A 68 5.32 -8.73 -13.42
CA ASN A 68 4.62 -8.60 -12.15
C ASN A 68 5.42 -7.72 -11.20
N CYS A 69 4.74 -6.97 -10.35
CA CYS A 69 5.33 -6.30 -9.20
C CYS A 69 4.42 -6.45 -7.97
N LEU A 70 4.99 -6.21 -6.78
CA LEU A 70 4.25 -6.23 -5.53
C LEU A 70 3.93 -4.81 -5.09
N ILE A 71 2.66 -4.53 -4.83
CA ILE A 71 2.22 -3.25 -4.28
C ILE A 71 2.56 -3.21 -2.78
N PRO A 72 3.36 -2.26 -2.29
CA PRO A 72 3.52 -2.07 -0.86
C PRO A 72 2.18 -1.63 -0.26
N LEU A 73 1.58 -2.42 0.64
CA LEU A 73 0.20 -2.19 1.12
C LEU A 73 0.01 -0.80 1.76
N ASN A 74 1.07 -0.21 2.32
CA ASN A 74 1.02 1.10 2.95
C ASN A 74 0.65 2.24 1.98
N VAL A 75 0.85 2.07 0.67
CA VAL A 75 0.41 3.09 -0.32
C VAL A 75 -1.11 3.18 -0.43
N GLY A 76 -1.82 2.16 0.02
CA GLY A 76 -3.29 2.12 0.06
C GLY A 76 -3.88 2.61 1.38
N PHE A 77 -3.07 2.94 2.40
CA PHE A 77 -3.62 3.43 3.66
C PHE A 77 -4.13 4.86 3.51
N VAL A 78 -5.40 5.08 3.86
CA VAL A 78 -6.06 6.38 3.71
C VAL A 78 -5.84 7.28 4.93
N GLU A 79 -5.90 8.59 4.71
CA GLU A 79 -5.66 9.60 5.76
C GLU A 79 -6.73 9.59 6.87
N ASP A 80 -7.97 9.17 6.56
CA ASP A 80 -9.05 8.99 7.54
C ASP A 80 -8.99 7.62 8.24
N GLY A 81 -7.77 7.17 8.57
CA GLY A 81 -7.50 5.88 9.20
C GLY A 81 -7.51 5.90 10.74
N LYS A 82 -7.70 7.08 11.35
CA LYS A 82 -7.63 7.24 12.81
C LYS A 82 -8.99 6.94 13.47
N MET A 83 -9.07 5.80 14.17
CA MET A 83 -10.25 5.46 14.96
C MET A 83 -10.35 6.30 16.23
N LYS A 84 -11.57 6.53 16.72
CA LYS A 84 -11.81 7.08 18.06
C LYS A 84 -11.61 5.98 19.11
N ASP A 85 -11.07 6.32 20.28
CA ASP A 85 -10.73 5.38 21.36
C ASP A 85 -11.88 4.41 21.71
N GLN A 86 -13.10 4.93 21.86
CA GLN A 86 -14.28 4.11 22.19
C GLN A 86 -14.65 3.14 21.05
N VAL A 87 -14.49 3.57 19.80
CA VAL A 87 -14.75 2.74 18.62
C VAL A 87 -13.70 1.63 18.53
N PHE A 88 -12.42 1.98 18.70
CA PHE A 88 -11.32 1.00 18.70
C PHE A 88 -11.55 -0.11 19.73
N LEU A 89 -11.88 0.25 20.98
CA LEU A 89 -12.13 -0.73 22.04
C LEU A 89 -13.35 -1.62 21.77
N ALA A 90 -14.42 -1.06 21.20
CA ALA A 90 -15.60 -1.84 20.83
C ALA A 90 -15.28 -2.81 19.68
N THR A 91 -14.64 -2.32 18.62
CA THR A 91 -14.22 -3.14 17.47
C THR A 91 -13.25 -4.24 17.89
N TRP A 92 -12.26 -3.94 18.73
CA TRP A 92 -11.30 -4.94 19.20
C TRP A 92 -11.97 -6.09 19.98
N LYS A 93 -12.99 -5.78 20.79
CA LYS A 93 -13.75 -6.80 21.55
C LYS A 93 -14.66 -7.66 20.68
N ASP A 94 -15.12 -7.12 19.54
CA ASP A 94 -16.04 -7.79 18.64
C ASP A 94 -15.33 -8.74 17.66
N ILE A 95 -14.04 -8.48 17.36
CA ILE A 95 -13.22 -9.35 16.51
C ILE A 95 -12.95 -10.68 17.24
N PRO A 96 -13.28 -11.85 16.65
CA PRO A 96 -12.96 -13.14 17.25
C PRO A 96 -11.45 -13.34 17.43
N ASN A 97 -11.04 -13.90 18.58
CA ASN A 97 -9.62 -14.14 18.90
C ASN A 97 -8.89 -15.00 17.84
N GLU A 98 -9.60 -15.86 17.10
CA GLU A 98 -9.04 -16.66 16.00
C GLU A 98 -8.53 -15.81 14.81
N LYS A 99 -8.96 -14.55 14.74
CA LYS A 99 -8.47 -13.57 13.75
C LYS A 99 -7.27 -12.76 14.25
N GLU A 100 -6.91 -12.88 15.52
CA GLU A 100 -5.71 -12.25 16.07
C GLU A 100 -4.47 -13.02 15.58
N LEU A 101 -3.59 -12.30 14.89
CA LEU A 101 -2.30 -12.83 14.43
C LEU A 101 -1.18 -12.05 15.10
N GLN A 102 -0.16 -12.77 15.54
CA GLN A 102 0.99 -12.19 16.24
C GLN A 102 2.25 -12.28 15.37
N PHE A 103 2.97 -11.16 15.29
CA PHE A 103 4.19 -11.03 14.52
C PHE A 103 5.29 -10.41 15.38
N GLN A 104 6.54 -10.80 15.16
CA GLN A 104 7.70 -10.22 15.82
C GLN A 104 8.47 -9.31 14.86
N ILE A 105 8.65 -8.05 15.25
CA ILE A 105 9.55 -7.12 14.56
C ILE A 105 10.94 -7.28 15.20
N LYS A 106 11.85 -7.92 14.48
CA LYS A 106 13.24 -8.12 14.93
C LYS A 106 14.06 -6.85 14.69
N GLU A 107 15.12 -6.68 15.49
CA GLU A 107 16.14 -5.63 15.29
C GLU A 107 15.60 -4.18 15.31
N SER A 108 14.51 -3.93 16.04
CA SER A 108 14.02 -2.57 16.30
C SER A 108 14.61 -2.01 17.58
N HIS A 109 15.31 -0.88 17.47
CA HIS A 109 15.91 -0.14 18.60
C HIS A 109 15.24 1.22 18.83
N LEU A 110 14.08 1.45 18.23
CA LEU A 110 13.33 2.69 18.34
C LEU A 110 12.51 2.71 19.63
N ASN A 111 12.44 3.88 20.28
CA ASN A 111 11.49 4.08 21.37
C ASN A 111 10.05 4.21 20.84
N ALA A 112 9.07 4.10 21.73
CA ALA A 112 7.65 4.13 21.38
C ALA A 112 7.22 5.39 20.61
N ASP A 113 7.81 6.56 20.91
CA ASP A 113 7.45 7.83 20.28
C ASP A 113 7.99 7.91 18.84
N ALA A 114 9.21 7.42 18.61
CA ALA A 114 9.80 7.30 17.27
C ALA A 114 9.04 6.27 16.40
N VAL A 115 8.61 5.16 17.00
CA VAL A 115 7.74 4.16 16.32
C VAL A 115 6.42 4.81 15.92
N SER A 116 5.73 5.46 16.86
CA SER A 116 4.46 6.13 16.61
C SER A 116 4.58 7.19 15.51
N SER A 117 5.64 8.00 15.53
CA SER A 117 5.87 9.05 14.53
C SER A 117 6.12 8.48 13.13
N LYS A 118 6.94 7.43 13.02
CA LYS A 118 7.21 6.79 11.72
C LYS A 118 5.97 6.13 11.13
N LEU A 119 5.17 5.49 11.97
CA LEU A 119 3.92 4.84 11.56
C LEU A 119 2.86 5.85 11.15
N GLN A 120 2.75 6.97 11.87
CA GLN A 120 1.83 8.05 11.52
C GLN A 120 2.15 8.67 10.15
N ASN A 121 3.44 8.77 9.78
CA ASN A 121 3.84 9.23 8.44
C ASN A 121 3.44 8.25 7.31
N ASN A 122 2.94 7.06 7.65
CA ASN A 122 2.40 6.06 6.73
C ASN A 122 0.91 5.80 7.01
N ASN A 123 0.18 6.76 7.59
CA ASN A 123 -1.25 6.64 7.89
C ASN A 123 -1.61 5.49 8.85
N ILE A 124 -0.70 5.13 9.76
CA ILE A 124 -0.95 4.22 10.88
C ILE A 124 -0.93 5.03 12.17
N TYR A 125 -2.09 5.17 12.81
CA TYR A 125 -2.30 6.12 13.89
C TYR A 125 -2.23 5.45 15.25
N THR A 126 -1.45 6.02 16.17
CA THR A 126 -1.47 5.58 17.57
C THR A 126 -2.67 6.21 18.27
N ILE A 127 -3.56 5.36 18.77
CA ILE A 127 -4.82 5.72 19.44
C ILE A 127 -4.58 5.86 20.95
N ALA A 128 -3.83 4.92 21.53
CA ALA A 128 -3.46 4.97 22.94
C ALA A 128 -2.06 4.39 23.16
N LYS A 129 -1.37 4.91 24.17
CA LYS A 129 -0.10 4.41 24.69
C LYS A 129 -0.27 4.09 26.17
N ARG A 130 0.14 2.90 26.59
CA ARG A 130 0.18 2.48 28.01
C ARG A 130 1.57 1.97 28.34
N ASN A 131 1.99 2.18 29.58
CA ASN A 131 3.17 1.53 30.12
C ASN A 131 2.71 0.50 31.16
N VAL A 132 3.07 -0.77 30.95
CA VAL A 132 2.74 -1.88 31.85
C VAL A 132 4.03 -2.61 32.16
N GLU A 133 4.43 -2.61 33.44
CA GLU A 133 5.66 -3.28 33.90
C GLU A 133 6.93 -2.86 33.12
N GLY A 134 7.01 -1.59 32.74
CA GLY A 134 8.14 -1.05 31.97
C GLY A 134 8.08 -1.34 30.47
N GLN A 135 7.02 -2.00 29.97
CA GLN A 135 6.79 -2.22 28.55
C GLN A 135 5.77 -1.22 28.00
N ASP A 136 6.14 -0.54 26.92
CA ASP A 136 5.22 0.33 26.19
C ASP A 136 4.31 -0.50 25.27
N ILE A 137 3.00 -0.36 25.46
CA ILE A 137 1.95 -0.96 24.64
C ILE A 137 1.30 0.15 23.81
N LEU A 138 1.37 0.03 22.48
CA LEU A 138 0.77 0.97 21.54
C LEU A 138 -0.45 0.33 20.88
N TYR A 139 -1.60 0.98 21.01
CA TYR A 139 -2.83 0.63 20.31
C TYR A 139 -2.93 1.47 19.05
N GLN A 140 -3.07 0.84 17.89
CA GLN A 140 -2.94 1.50 16.60
C GLN A 140 -4.08 1.15 15.64
N SER A 141 -4.48 2.08 14.80
CA SER A 141 -5.47 1.85 13.75
C SER A 141 -4.98 2.35 12.38
N LEU A 142 -5.53 1.75 11.34
CA LEU A 142 -5.40 2.18 9.95
C LEU A 142 -6.68 1.79 9.19
N THR A 143 -6.89 2.42 8.03
CA THR A 143 -7.96 2.08 7.07
C THR A 143 -7.35 2.06 5.67
N HIS A 144 -7.91 1.26 4.76
CA HIS A 144 -7.53 1.18 3.34
C HIS A 144 -8.75 1.33 2.45
#